data_AF-A0A5R8PCN0-F1
#
_entry.id   AF-A0A5R8PCN0-F1
#
_cell.length_a   1.000
_cell.length_b   1.000
_cell.length_c   1.000
_cell.angle_alpha   90.00
_cell.angle_beta   90.00
_cell.angle_gamma   90.00
#
_symmetry.space_group_name_H-M   'P 1'
#
loop_
_entity.id
_entity.type
_entity.pdbx_description
1 polymer ?
#
loop_
_entity_poly.entity_id
_entity_poly.type
_entity_poly.pdbx_seq_one_letter_code
_entity_poly.pdbx_strand_id
1 'polypeptide(L)'
;MTAAGASDSTDPFYYANTGAVWDEQLLRADFARAHRVREAAYRADNDQMAVMLADADRLADRWRSRDDDLAAVWEGLDDAVLGWRHAPATMARLLNSLEHDAQYGRESALPETEVRNLYQAGELTGHRTWLTPATMTRDASYHAPRIFGQHLNDPPASSQGQEPDLAALLDAGLESAVTHALTDETPTWGPEPEIDPTGPPPSSSASHMECGP
;
A
#
# COMPACT_ATOMS: atom_id res chain seq x y z
N MET A 1 30.94 -15.87 -1.58
CA MET A 1 30.81 -14.41 -1.82
C MET A 1 29.39 -14.02 -1.43
N THR A 2 29.22 -13.47 -0.24
CA THR A 2 27.94 -12.98 0.28
C THR A 2 27.66 -11.63 -0.36
N ALA A 3 26.55 -11.54 -1.10
CA ALA A 3 26.05 -10.27 -1.63
C ALA A 3 25.82 -9.31 -0.45
N ALA A 4 26.23 -8.05 -0.60
CA ALA A 4 25.95 -6.98 0.35
C ALA A 4 24.43 -6.95 0.61
N GLY A 5 24.04 -7.09 1.87
CA GLY A 5 22.66 -7.28 2.28
C GLY A 5 21.79 -6.12 1.84
N ALA A 6 20.74 -6.41 1.07
CA ALA A 6 19.61 -5.52 0.99
C ALA A 6 19.09 -5.35 2.42
N SER A 7 19.13 -4.12 2.94
CA SER A 7 18.58 -3.83 4.27
C SER A 7 17.15 -4.32 4.33
N ASP A 8 16.81 -4.97 5.43
CA ASP A 8 15.48 -5.53 5.64
C ASP A 8 14.48 -4.39 5.94
N SER A 9 13.23 -4.43 5.46
CA SER A 9 12.26 -3.33 5.70
C SER A 9 11.90 -3.12 7.18
N THR A 10 12.31 -4.02 8.07
CA THR A 10 12.21 -3.85 9.54
C THR A 10 13.43 -3.14 10.16
N ASP A 11 14.41 -2.75 9.35
CA ASP A 11 15.56 -1.94 9.73
C ASP A 11 15.25 -0.46 9.42
N PRO A 12 15.30 0.47 10.38
CA PRO A 12 15.08 1.90 10.13
C PRO A 12 15.96 2.48 9.02
N PHE A 13 17.19 1.97 8.84
CA PHE A 13 18.10 2.43 7.79
C PHE A 13 17.60 2.08 6.38
N TYR A 14 16.67 1.13 6.24
CA TYR A 14 15.99 0.86 4.99
C TYR A 14 15.29 2.10 4.42
N TYR A 15 14.75 2.94 5.30
CA TYR A 15 14.01 4.14 4.96
C TYR A 15 14.90 5.40 4.87
N ALA A 16 16.23 5.24 5.00
CA ALA A 16 17.15 6.36 4.85
C ALA A 16 17.05 6.98 3.45
N ASN A 17 16.97 8.32 3.40
CA ASN A 17 16.77 9.14 2.20
C ASN A 17 15.43 8.94 1.45
N THR A 18 14.38 8.48 2.15
CA THR A 18 12.99 8.60 1.68
C THR A 18 12.38 9.97 1.98
N GLY A 19 13.12 10.89 2.60
CA GLY A 19 12.59 12.16 3.13
C GLY A 19 12.00 12.04 4.54
N ALA A 20 11.84 10.83 5.06
CA ALA A 20 11.41 10.58 6.44
C ALA A 20 12.48 11.02 7.46
N VAL A 21 12.05 11.67 8.54
CA VAL A 21 12.90 11.94 9.72
C VAL A 21 13.15 10.65 10.51
N TRP A 22 14.14 10.64 11.41
CA TRP A 22 14.54 9.42 12.14
C TRP A 22 13.39 8.73 12.87
N ASP A 23 12.51 9.48 13.55
CA ASP A 23 11.38 8.89 14.27
C ASP A 23 10.34 8.28 13.32
N GLU A 24 10.12 8.88 12.15
CA GLU A 24 9.29 8.29 11.10
C GLU A 24 9.96 7.02 10.52
N GLN A 25 11.28 7.01 10.33
CA GLN A 25 12.01 5.80 9.88
C GLN A 25 11.87 4.65 10.88
N LEU A 26 11.97 4.93 12.19
CA LEU A 26 11.71 3.97 13.26
C LEU A 26 10.26 3.46 13.22
N LEU A 27 9.30 4.37 13.07
CA LEU A 27 7.89 4.01 12.95
C LEU A 27 7.66 3.06 11.79
N ARG A 28 8.17 3.39 10.60
CA ARG A 28 7.99 2.59 9.38
C ARG A 28 8.61 1.20 9.54
N ALA A 29 9.79 1.09 10.14
CA ALA A 29 10.44 -0.19 10.43
C ALA A 29 9.66 -1.04 11.42
N ASP A 30 9.12 -0.43 12.48
CA ASP A 30 8.29 -1.14 13.46
C ASP A 30 6.92 -1.52 12.87
N PHE A 31 6.36 -0.72 11.98
CA PHE A 31 5.16 -1.07 11.22
C PHE A 31 5.41 -2.30 10.33
N ALA A 32 6.52 -2.32 9.58
CA ALA A 32 6.91 -3.48 8.77
C ALA A 32 7.09 -4.73 9.64
N ARG A 33 7.64 -4.59 10.85
CA ARG A 33 7.78 -5.69 11.82
C ARG A 33 6.41 -6.19 12.30
N ALA A 34 5.54 -5.29 12.74
CA ALA A 34 4.19 -5.64 13.18
C ALA A 34 3.39 -6.33 12.08
N HIS A 35 3.46 -5.82 10.84
CA HIS A 35 2.82 -6.43 9.67
C HIS A 35 3.30 -7.88 9.45
N ARG A 36 4.62 -8.13 9.49
CA ARG A 36 5.17 -9.50 9.35
C ARG A 36 4.75 -10.43 10.48
N VAL A 37 4.72 -9.93 11.72
CA VAL A 37 4.28 -10.71 12.88
C VAL A 37 2.80 -11.10 12.73
N ARG A 38 1.94 -10.16 12.31
CA ARG A 38 0.52 -10.45 12.01
C ARG A 38 0.36 -11.49 10.90
N GLU A 39 1.07 -11.34 9.80
CA GLU A 39 1.07 -12.30 8.70
C GLU A 39 1.54 -13.70 9.15
N ALA A 40 2.58 -13.78 9.97
CA ALA A 40 3.09 -15.04 10.49
C ALA A 40 2.13 -15.67 11.52
N ALA A 41 1.42 -14.86 12.32
CA ALA A 41 0.46 -15.34 13.30
C ALA A 41 -0.67 -16.17 12.67
N TYR A 42 -1.17 -15.79 11.49
CA TYR A 42 -2.19 -16.55 10.76
C TYR A 42 -1.73 -17.95 10.28
N ARG A 43 -0.43 -18.26 10.36
CA ARG A 43 0.14 -19.57 10.03
C ARG A 43 0.55 -20.36 11.27
N ALA A 44 0.47 -19.78 12.46
CA ALA A 44 0.88 -20.39 13.71
C ALA A 44 -0.26 -21.22 14.35
N ASP A 45 0.07 -22.00 15.38
CA ASP A 45 -0.95 -22.62 16.22
C ASP A 45 -1.67 -21.58 17.12
N ASN A 46 -2.78 -21.96 17.75
CA ASN A 46 -3.63 -21.02 18.47
C ASN A 46 -2.92 -20.28 19.62
N ASP A 47 -2.09 -20.99 20.39
CA ASP A 47 -1.40 -20.40 21.54
C ASP A 47 -0.29 -19.45 21.08
N GLN A 48 0.48 -19.84 20.07
CA GLN A 48 1.51 -18.99 19.48
C GLN A 48 0.90 -17.80 18.72
N MET A 49 -0.22 -17.98 18.02
CA MET A 49 -0.94 -16.91 17.33
C MET A 49 -1.32 -15.79 18.30
N ALA A 50 -1.90 -16.12 19.46
CA ALA A 50 -2.29 -15.13 20.46
C ALA A 50 -1.09 -14.31 20.98
N VAL A 51 0.05 -14.97 21.22
CA VAL A 51 1.29 -14.29 21.65
C VAL A 51 1.84 -13.37 20.57
N MET A 52 1.82 -13.81 19.30
CA MET A 52 2.32 -13.02 18.18
C MET A 52 1.44 -11.79 17.91
N LEU A 53 0.11 -11.94 17.94
CA LEU A 53 -0.81 -10.82 17.78
C LEU A 53 -0.63 -9.80 18.91
N ALA A 54 -0.52 -10.26 20.16
CA ALA A 54 -0.23 -9.37 21.28
C ALA A 54 1.11 -8.62 21.14
N ASP A 55 2.12 -9.24 20.53
CA ASP A 55 3.40 -8.56 20.26
C ASP A 55 3.27 -7.47 19.19
N ALA A 56 2.55 -7.77 18.10
CA ALA A 56 2.27 -6.78 17.06
C ALA A 56 1.43 -5.61 17.59
N ASP A 57 0.46 -5.88 18.47
CA ASP A 57 -0.38 -4.85 19.07
C ASP A 57 0.41 -3.95 20.02
N ARG A 58 1.35 -4.49 20.80
CA ARG A 58 2.27 -3.65 21.62
C ARG A 58 3.09 -2.68 20.76
N LEU A 59 3.54 -3.11 19.58
CA LEU A 59 4.25 -2.22 18.66
C LEU A 59 3.33 -1.09 18.16
N ALA A 60 2.08 -1.42 17.82
CA ALA A 60 1.08 -0.48 17.35
C ALA A 60 0.69 0.52 18.45
N ASP A 61 0.36 0.05 19.65
CA ASP A 61 -0.08 0.88 20.78
C ASP A 61 0.95 1.96 21.12
N ARG A 62 2.24 1.62 21.09
CA ARG A 62 3.32 2.57 21.34
C ARG A 62 3.32 3.75 20.34
N TRP A 63 2.95 3.52 19.08
CA TRP A 63 2.92 4.57 18.06
C TRP A 63 1.59 5.31 18.05
N ARG A 64 0.48 4.58 18.18
CA ARG A 64 -0.88 5.15 18.23
C ARG A 64 -1.15 6.01 19.46
N SER A 65 -0.45 5.76 20.57
CA SER A 65 -0.61 6.53 21.81
C SER A 65 0.20 7.83 21.86
N ARG A 66 0.99 8.14 20.82
CA ARG A 66 1.74 9.40 20.74
C ARG A 66 0.80 10.59 20.51
N ASP A 67 1.25 11.74 20.98
CA ASP A 67 0.55 13.03 20.87
C ASP A 67 1.04 13.89 19.70
N ASP A 68 1.70 13.26 18.71
CA ASP A 68 2.23 13.90 17.51
C ASP A 68 1.71 13.25 16.22
N ASP A 69 2.10 13.83 15.08
CA ASP A 69 1.63 13.42 13.76
C ASP A 69 2.02 11.97 13.40
N LEU A 70 2.96 11.35 14.12
CA LEU A 70 3.37 9.97 13.89
C LEU A 70 2.27 8.96 14.21
N ALA A 71 1.35 9.28 15.13
CA ALA A 71 0.16 8.45 15.34
C ALA A 71 -0.68 8.36 14.05
N ALA A 72 -0.88 9.49 13.36
CA ALA A 72 -1.59 9.53 12.07
C ALA A 72 -0.83 8.78 10.96
N VAL A 73 0.50 8.82 10.96
CA VAL A 73 1.31 8.03 10.00
C VAL A 73 1.10 6.53 10.19
N TRP A 74 0.98 6.06 11.44
CA TRP A 74 0.69 4.65 11.71
C TRP A 74 -0.68 4.23 11.16
N GLU A 75 -1.73 5.02 11.44
CA GLU A 75 -3.08 4.73 10.93
C GLU A 75 -3.14 4.78 9.40
N GLY A 76 -2.55 5.81 8.80
CA GLY A 76 -2.48 5.92 7.34
C GLY A 76 -1.74 4.76 6.67
N LEU A 77 -0.77 4.13 7.35
CA LEU A 77 -0.14 2.90 6.88
C LEU A 77 -1.06 1.68 6.95
N ASP A 78 -1.82 1.52 8.03
CA ASP A 78 -2.82 0.45 8.16
C ASP A 78 -3.91 0.59 7.06
N ASP A 79 -4.41 1.81 6.82
CA ASP A 79 -5.37 2.11 5.76
C ASP A 79 -4.79 1.86 4.36
N ALA A 80 -3.55 2.29 4.11
CA ALA A 80 -2.89 2.03 2.83
C ALA A 80 -2.71 0.52 2.59
N VAL A 81 -2.35 -0.27 3.62
CA VAL A 81 -2.25 -1.74 3.51
C VAL A 81 -3.61 -2.34 3.18
N LEU A 82 -4.67 -1.87 3.85
CA LEU A 82 -6.04 -2.31 3.58
C LEU A 82 -6.44 -2.01 2.12
N GLY A 83 -6.18 -0.78 1.65
CA GLY A 83 -6.42 -0.36 0.27
C GLY A 83 -5.69 -1.21 -0.75
N TRP A 84 -4.42 -1.56 -0.51
CA TRP A 84 -3.66 -2.45 -1.39
C TRP A 84 -4.19 -3.89 -1.39
N ARG A 85 -4.68 -4.39 -0.26
CA ARG A 85 -5.28 -5.74 -0.16
C ARG A 85 -6.60 -5.83 -0.92
N HIS A 86 -7.42 -4.78 -0.87
CA HIS A 86 -8.75 -4.78 -1.48
C HIS A 86 -8.77 -4.30 -2.93
N ALA A 87 -7.96 -3.31 -3.29
CA ALA A 87 -8.00 -2.65 -4.59
C ALA A 87 -6.60 -2.41 -5.20
N PRO A 88 -5.76 -3.44 -5.38
CA PRO A 88 -4.35 -3.28 -5.79
C PRO A 88 -4.19 -2.56 -7.13
N ALA A 89 -5.07 -2.82 -8.10
CA ALA A 89 -5.02 -2.14 -9.41
C ALA A 89 -5.32 -0.64 -9.30
N THR A 90 -6.23 -0.24 -8.41
CA THR A 90 -6.57 1.17 -8.16
C THR A 90 -5.41 1.87 -7.46
N MET A 91 -4.84 1.26 -6.42
CA MET A 91 -3.69 1.81 -5.68
C MET A 91 -2.46 1.96 -6.58
N ALA A 92 -2.21 0.98 -7.46
CA ALA A 92 -1.13 1.06 -8.43
C ALA A 92 -1.31 2.22 -9.43
N ARG A 93 -2.54 2.43 -9.94
CA ARG A 93 -2.83 3.57 -10.83
C ARG A 93 -2.66 4.91 -10.11
N LEU A 94 -3.12 5.01 -8.86
CA LEU A 94 -2.94 6.21 -8.03
C LEU A 94 -1.46 6.57 -7.90
N LEU A 95 -0.61 5.62 -7.49
CA LEU A 95 0.83 5.87 -7.39
C LEU A 95 1.46 6.23 -8.74
N ASN A 96 1.07 5.56 -9.83
CA ASN A 96 1.61 5.88 -11.16
C ASN A 96 1.21 7.30 -11.61
N SER A 97 0.00 7.77 -11.27
CA SER A 97 -0.42 9.15 -11.54
C SER A 97 0.40 10.15 -10.72
N LEU A 98 0.64 9.88 -9.43
CA LEU A 98 1.47 10.72 -8.57
C LEU A 98 2.92 10.78 -9.05
N GLU A 99 3.48 9.65 -9.49
CA GLU A 99 4.81 9.58 -10.12
C GLU A 99 4.87 10.38 -11.42
N HIS A 100 3.84 10.28 -12.25
CA HIS A 100 3.75 11.04 -13.48
C HIS A 100 3.72 12.53 -13.19
N ASP A 101 2.86 13.00 -12.29
CA ASP A 101 2.75 14.41 -11.92
C ASP A 101 4.09 14.96 -11.37
N ALA A 102 4.77 14.20 -10.51
CA ALA A 102 6.08 14.56 -9.98
C ALA A 102 7.15 14.67 -11.08
N GLN A 103 7.14 13.80 -12.10
CA GLN A 103 8.07 13.87 -13.23
C GLN A 103 7.93 15.14 -14.06
N TYR A 104 6.73 15.73 -14.09
CA TYR A 104 6.45 16.99 -14.78
C TYR A 104 6.50 18.21 -13.83
N GLY A 105 7.00 18.04 -12.61
CA GLY A 105 7.15 19.12 -11.62
C GLY A 105 5.81 19.69 -11.14
N ARG A 106 4.73 18.89 -11.23
CA ARG A 106 3.44 19.27 -10.64
C ARG A 106 3.47 18.97 -9.15
N GLU A 107 2.85 19.84 -8.38
CA GLU A 107 2.64 19.60 -6.95
C GLU A 107 1.82 18.32 -6.76
N SER A 108 2.27 17.48 -5.83
CA SER A 108 1.57 16.25 -5.48
C SER A 108 0.22 16.58 -4.86
N ALA A 109 -0.83 15.90 -5.31
CA ALA A 109 -2.16 16.02 -4.70
C ALA A 109 -2.21 15.45 -3.27
N LEU A 110 -1.19 14.68 -2.86
CA LEU A 110 -1.06 14.11 -1.52
C LEU A 110 0.20 14.63 -0.81
N PRO A 111 0.15 14.81 0.52
CA PRO A 111 1.35 15.07 1.33
C PRO A 111 2.41 13.98 1.12
N GLU A 112 3.69 14.34 1.21
CA GLU A 112 4.78 13.36 0.98
C GLU A 112 4.69 12.13 1.90
N THR A 113 4.25 12.32 3.15
CA THR A 113 4.09 11.24 4.13
C THR A 113 3.05 10.21 3.67
N GLU A 114 1.95 10.66 3.07
CA GLU A 114 0.93 9.77 2.51
C GLU A 114 1.46 9.02 1.30
N VAL A 115 2.22 9.71 0.44
CA VAL A 115 2.87 9.03 -0.69
C VAL A 115 3.82 7.95 -0.19
N ARG A 116 4.63 8.22 0.84
CA ARG A 116 5.48 7.20 1.48
C ARG A 116 4.67 6.03 2.05
N ASN A 117 3.50 6.29 2.66
CA ASN A 117 2.60 5.23 3.15
C ASN A 117 2.16 4.30 2.02
N LEU A 118 1.74 4.87 0.89
CA LEU A 118 1.33 4.10 -0.29
C LEU A 118 2.45 3.22 -0.85
N TYR A 119 3.70 3.72 -0.91
CA TYR A 119 4.85 2.92 -1.34
C TYR A 119 5.14 1.77 -0.37
N GLN A 120 5.18 2.06 0.93
CA GLN A 120 5.45 1.05 1.95
C GLN A 120 4.40 -0.05 1.95
N ALA A 121 3.12 0.33 1.91
CA ALA A 121 2.01 -0.61 1.91
C ALA A 121 2.02 -1.49 0.65
N GLY A 122 2.31 -0.92 -0.52
CA GLY A 122 2.44 -1.67 -1.76
C GLY A 122 3.55 -2.70 -1.72
N GLU A 123 4.66 -2.37 -1.05
CA GLU A 123 5.75 -3.31 -0.80
C GLU A 123 5.39 -4.42 0.20
N LEU A 124 4.82 -4.05 1.35
CA LEU A 124 4.45 -5.02 2.39
C LEU A 124 3.38 -6.02 1.92
N THR A 125 2.54 -5.61 0.99
CA THR A 125 1.50 -6.46 0.37
C THR A 125 1.97 -7.20 -0.88
N GLY A 126 3.22 -6.98 -1.33
CA GLY A 126 3.81 -7.69 -2.47
C GLY A 126 3.36 -7.19 -3.85
N HIS A 127 2.70 -6.04 -3.93
CA HIS A 127 2.21 -5.47 -5.18
C HIS A 127 3.20 -4.52 -5.86
N ARG A 128 4.21 -4.05 -5.14
CA ARG A 128 5.25 -3.16 -5.66
C ARG A 128 6.57 -3.39 -4.94
N THR A 129 7.67 -2.91 -5.52
CA THR A 129 8.95 -2.82 -4.82
C THR A 129 9.23 -1.35 -4.53
N TRP A 130 9.49 -1.01 -3.27
CA TRP A 130 9.95 0.33 -2.95
C TRP A 130 11.45 0.41 -3.21
N LEU A 131 11.83 1.08 -4.30
CA LEU A 131 13.23 1.33 -4.62
C LEU A 131 13.80 2.42 -3.69
N THR A 132 14.11 2.04 -2.46
CA THR A 132 14.85 2.86 -1.51
C THR A 132 16.35 2.88 -1.86
N PRO A 133 17.13 3.89 -1.43
CA PRO A 133 18.57 3.92 -1.69
C PRO A 133 19.31 2.67 -1.21
N ALA A 134 18.81 2.00 -0.16
CA ALA A 134 19.36 0.75 0.35
C ALA A 134 19.15 -0.45 -0.60
N THR A 135 18.12 -0.39 -1.46
CA THR A 135 17.82 -1.40 -2.48
C THR A 135 18.30 -1.00 -3.88
N MET A 136 18.77 0.24 -4.06
CA MET A 136 19.25 0.74 -5.34
C MET A 136 20.70 0.38 -5.63
N THR A 137 20.91 -0.25 -6.79
CA THR A 137 22.21 -0.24 -7.47
C THR A 137 22.46 1.16 -8.07
N ARG A 138 23.73 1.53 -8.29
CA ARG A 138 24.12 2.87 -8.79
C ARG A 138 23.39 3.28 -10.08
N ASP A 139 23.03 2.34 -10.95
CA ASP A 139 22.27 2.60 -12.18
C ASP A 139 20.76 2.80 -11.95
N ALA A 140 20.17 2.15 -10.94
CA ALA A 140 18.75 2.31 -10.60
C ALA A 140 18.43 3.69 -9.98
N SER A 141 19.45 4.40 -9.50
CA SER A 141 19.30 5.75 -8.91
C SER A 141 18.68 6.78 -9.85
N TYR A 142 18.84 6.62 -11.18
CA TYR A 142 18.22 7.50 -12.18
C TYR A 142 16.70 7.31 -12.32
N HIS A 143 16.17 6.18 -11.87
CA HIS A 143 14.75 5.83 -11.91
C HIS A 143 14.08 5.90 -10.53
N ALA A 144 14.80 6.39 -9.52
CA ALA A 144 14.20 6.66 -8.22
C ALA A 144 13.06 7.65 -8.41
N PRO A 145 11.87 7.39 -7.83
CA PRO A 145 10.82 8.40 -7.79
C PRO A 145 11.41 9.66 -7.18
N ARG A 146 11.49 10.74 -7.96
CA ARG A 146 11.98 12.07 -7.51
C ARG A 146 10.99 12.77 -6.56
N ILE A 147 10.06 11.99 -6.01
CA ILE A 147 8.95 12.44 -5.18
C ILE A 147 9.45 12.93 -3.83
N PHE A 148 10.60 12.44 -3.37
CA PHE A 148 11.06 12.69 -2.00
C PHE A 148 12.27 13.63 -1.99
N GLY A 149 12.06 14.86 -1.50
CA GLY A 149 13.13 15.73 -0.98
C GLY A 149 14.26 16.14 -1.94
N GLN A 150 14.12 16.01 -3.27
CA GLN A 150 15.14 16.46 -4.23
C GLN A 150 14.96 17.92 -4.71
N HIS A 151 14.56 18.83 -3.81
CA HIS A 151 14.77 20.27 -4.03
C HIS A 151 16.25 20.62 -3.81
N LEU A 152 17.14 20.09 -4.66
CA LEU A 152 18.50 20.60 -4.77
C LEU A 152 18.53 21.59 -5.94
N ASN A 153 18.39 22.88 -5.60
CA ASN A 153 18.72 24.07 -6.42
C ASN A 153 17.61 24.78 -7.21
N ASP A 154 16.47 25.12 -6.60
CA ASP A 154 15.65 26.22 -7.14
C ASP A 154 15.47 27.35 -6.10
N PRO A 155 15.68 28.63 -6.47
CA PRO A 155 15.52 29.76 -5.56
C PRO A 155 14.04 30.00 -5.21
N PRO A 156 13.73 30.55 -4.02
CA PRO A 156 12.36 30.66 -3.54
C PRO A 156 11.57 31.69 -4.35
N ALA A 157 10.53 31.24 -5.04
CA ALA A 157 9.47 32.11 -5.53
C ALA A 157 8.46 32.30 -4.39
N SER A 158 8.48 33.47 -3.79
CA SER A 158 7.46 33.93 -2.83
C SER A 158 6.09 33.98 -3.49
N SER A 159 5.07 33.34 -2.91
CA SER A 159 3.68 33.75 -3.09
C SER A 159 2.85 33.35 -1.88
N GLN A 160 2.47 34.37 -1.10
CA GLN A 160 1.37 34.30 -0.15
C GLN A 160 0.06 34.11 -0.93
N GLY A 161 -0.76 33.14 -0.54
CA GLY A 161 -2.06 32.91 -1.16
C GLY A 161 -2.89 31.91 -0.38
N GLN A 162 -3.54 32.40 0.68
CA GLN A 162 -4.78 31.93 1.32
C GLN A 162 -5.21 30.47 1.06
N GLU A 163 -4.99 29.61 2.05
CA GLU A 163 -5.49 28.24 2.07
C GLU A 163 -7.03 28.19 2.07
N PRO A 164 -7.66 27.44 1.16
CA PRO A 164 -8.91 26.78 1.45
C PRO A 164 -8.61 25.54 2.32
N ASP A 165 -9.48 25.29 3.30
CA ASP A 165 -9.46 24.10 4.16
C ASP A 165 -9.69 22.82 3.32
N LEU A 166 -8.59 22.29 2.77
CA LEU A 166 -8.55 21.09 1.91
C LEU A 166 -8.57 19.79 2.73
N ALA A 167 -8.31 19.86 4.04
CA ALA A 167 -8.36 18.72 4.94
C ALA A 167 -9.79 18.14 5.01
N ALA A 168 -10.81 19.00 5.02
CA ALA A 168 -12.22 18.59 5.05
C ALA A 168 -12.72 17.96 3.73
N LEU A 169 -12.07 18.19 2.59
CA LEU A 169 -12.43 17.61 1.29
C LEU A 169 -11.79 16.24 1.03
N LEU A 170 -10.64 15.97 1.68
CA LEU A 170 -9.85 14.76 1.47
C LEU A 170 -10.25 13.61 2.39
N ASP A 171 -10.70 13.92 3.61
CA ASP A 171 -11.34 12.93 4.51
C ASP A 171 -12.53 12.26 3.80
N ALA A 172 -13.34 13.06 3.09
CA ALA A 172 -14.43 12.56 2.25
C ALA A 172 -13.95 11.79 1.01
N GLY A 173 -12.72 11.99 0.51
CA GLY A 173 -12.22 11.39 -0.72
C GLY A 173 -11.71 9.95 -0.52
N LEU A 174 -10.99 9.70 0.58
CA LEU A 174 -10.56 8.35 0.96
C LEU A 174 -11.73 7.52 1.48
N GLU A 175 -12.58 8.10 2.35
CA GLU A 175 -13.84 7.48 2.78
C GLU A 175 -14.77 7.18 1.59
N SER A 176 -14.85 8.08 0.60
CA SER A 176 -15.64 7.85 -0.62
C SER A 176 -15.07 6.74 -1.51
N ALA A 177 -13.74 6.66 -1.66
CA ALA A 177 -13.10 5.58 -2.42
C ALA A 177 -13.31 4.21 -1.74
N VAL A 178 -13.22 4.16 -0.40
CA VAL A 178 -13.49 2.97 0.42
C VAL A 178 -14.98 2.59 0.39
N THR A 179 -15.87 3.58 0.48
CA THR A 179 -17.34 3.37 0.42
C THR A 179 -17.80 2.92 -0.96
N HIS A 180 -17.25 3.48 -2.05
CA HIS A 180 -17.56 3.04 -3.40
C HIS A 180 -17.10 1.59 -3.64
N ALA A 181 -15.94 1.19 -3.11
CA ALA A 181 -15.46 -0.19 -3.18
C ALA A 181 -16.37 -1.17 -2.42
N LEU A 182 -16.99 -0.74 -1.31
CA LEU A 182 -17.96 -1.55 -0.55
C LEU A 182 -19.33 -1.67 -1.25
N THR A 183 -19.74 -0.69 -2.06
CA THR A 183 -21.05 -0.72 -2.75
C THR A 183 -21.06 -1.48 -4.07
N ASP A 184 -19.91 -1.65 -4.73
CA ASP A 184 -19.83 -2.35 -6.03
C ASP A 184 -19.80 -3.88 -5.88
N GLU A 185 -19.61 -4.38 -4.65
CA GLU A 185 -19.72 -5.80 -4.32
C GLU A 185 -21.01 -6.11 -3.56
N THR A 186 -22.16 -5.83 -4.18
CA THR A 186 -23.33 -6.67 -3.91
C THR A 186 -23.17 -7.92 -4.76
N PRO A 187 -22.72 -9.06 -4.21
CA PRO A 187 -22.80 -10.31 -4.94
C PRO A 187 -24.29 -10.57 -5.17
N THR A 188 -24.73 -10.35 -6.40
CA THR A 188 -26.04 -10.78 -6.85
C THR A 188 -25.97 -12.30 -6.92
N TRP A 189 -26.08 -12.96 -5.76
CA TRP A 189 -26.44 -14.36 -5.69
C TRP A 189 -27.88 -14.45 -6.20
N GLY A 190 -28.02 -14.55 -7.52
CA GLY A 190 -29.22 -15.10 -8.12
C GLY A 190 -29.42 -16.50 -7.53
N PRO A 191 -30.66 -16.90 -7.20
CA PRO A 191 -30.90 -18.22 -6.67
C PRO A 191 -30.34 -19.26 -7.64
N GLU A 192 -29.47 -20.12 -7.12
CA GLU A 192 -28.92 -21.28 -7.80
C GLU A 192 -30.08 -22.10 -8.40
N PRO A 193 -30.05 -22.46 -9.70
CA PRO A 193 -31.13 -23.24 -10.28
C PRO A 193 -31.14 -24.62 -9.62
N GLU A 194 -32.23 -24.90 -8.90
CA GLU A 194 -32.55 -26.17 -8.27
C GLU A 194 -32.49 -27.28 -9.33
N ILE A 195 -31.44 -28.10 -9.28
CA ILE A 195 -31.29 -29.25 -10.17
C ILE A 195 -32.20 -30.36 -9.63
N ASP A 196 -33.35 -30.54 -10.28
CA ASP A 196 -34.24 -31.69 -10.07
C ASP A 196 -33.50 -33.00 -10.47
N PRO A 197 -33.23 -33.93 -9.54
CA PRO A 197 -32.52 -35.17 -9.83
C PRO A 197 -33.34 -36.19 -10.64
N THR A 198 -34.52 -35.83 -11.14
CA THR A 198 -35.45 -36.76 -11.83
C THR A 198 -35.57 -36.52 -13.35
N GLY A 199 -34.86 -35.54 -13.91
CA GLY A 199 -34.85 -35.26 -15.36
C GLY A 199 -33.81 -36.08 -16.15
N PRO A 200 -34.11 -36.54 -17.38
CA PRO A 200 -33.13 -37.23 -18.21
C PRO A 200 -31.94 -36.32 -18.56
N PRO A 201 -30.71 -36.86 -18.66
CA PRO A 201 -29.51 -36.05 -18.84
C PRO A 201 -29.56 -35.26 -20.16
N PRO A 202 -29.04 -34.01 -20.18
CA PRO A 202 -28.96 -33.23 -21.41
C PRO A 202 -28.03 -33.90 -22.41
N SER A 203 -28.51 -34.03 -23.64
CA SER A 203 -27.75 -34.56 -24.79
C SER A 203 -26.46 -33.75 -25.00
N SER A 204 -25.31 -34.41 -24.84
CA SER A 204 -24.03 -33.90 -25.28
C SER A 204 -24.05 -33.76 -26.81
N SER A 205 -24.23 -32.54 -27.31
CA SER A 205 -23.98 -32.22 -28.71
C SER A 205 -22.47 -32.05 -28.90
N ALA A 206 -21.84 -33.10 -29.42
CA ALA A 206 -20.47 -33.04 -29.91
C ALA A 206 -20.45 -32.28 -31.25
N SER A 207 -19.89 -31.07 -31.27
CA SER A 207 -19.58 -30.37 -32.50
C SER A 207 -18.30 -30.95 -33.10
N HIS A 208 -18.50 -31.71 -34.17
CA HIS A 208 -17.51 -32.32 -35.04
C HIS A 208 -16.76 -31.20 -35.81
N MET A 209 -15.42 -31.14 -35.71
CA MET A 209 -14.56 -30.35 -36.60
C MET A 209 -14.18 -31.23 -37.80
N GLU A 210 -14.78 -30.97 -38.95
CA GLU A 210 -14.33 -31.51 -40.24
C GLU A 210 -13.10 -30.73 -40.72
N CYS A 211 -11.96 -31.42 -40.82
CA CYS A 211 -10.85 -31.03 -41.69
C CYS A 211 -11.01 -31.76 -43.02
N GLY A 212 -10.97 -31.02 -44.13
CA GLY A 212 -11.01 -31.55 -45.49
C GLY A 212 -10.04 -30.80 -46.42
N PRO A 213 -9.64 -31.43 -47.53
CA PRO A 213 -8.26 -31.57 -48.00
C PRO A 213 -7.66 -30.39 -48.76
#